data_AF-A0A0R2B7T8-F1
#
_entry.id   AF-A0A0R2B7T8-F1
#
_cell.length_a   1.000
_cell.length_b   1.000
_cell.length_c   1.000
_cell.angle_alpha   90.00
_cell.angle_beta   90.00
_cell.angle_gamma   90.00
#
_symmetry.space_group_name_H-M   'P 1'
#
loop_
_entity.id
_entity.type
_entity.pdbx_description
1 polymer ?
#
loop_
_entity_poly.entity_id
_entity_poly.type
_entity_poly.pdbx_seq_one_letter_code
_entity_poly.pdbx_strand_id
1 'polypeptide(L)'
;MNMMRRFKLVLTVVFGLLVVSSFNTTASAKTTTTPTPSHAVLAHTASYYAQHELALITTYGIDLSYQTAYNSADHIWVYDQTHNKALHRSLRVAMANWNSKLGTKVFYAGTKKHHTMVVKLSDGKSNDGNQMAWWLPAAKTIQVDKSYYTSQLSFIDKYMKRRYSTAPETGLSAAKADATIDATTANTARTVEYSRVLTHELGHTLGLTHSKNKTDLMYAGLAFDDIYSYQDVTNATIWANPLSTTDIKRGQLAVKLAE
;
A
#
# COMPACT_ATOMS: atom_id res chain seq x y z
N MET A 1 -19.32 22.91 5.45
CA MET A 1 -18.94 24.13 6.18
C MET A 1 -17.49 24.40 5.82
N ASN A 2 -17.26 25.55 5.18
CA ASN A 2 -16.05 25.90 4.44
C ASN A 2 -14.82 26.08 5.33
N MET A 3 -13.64 25.69 4.84
CA MET A 3 -12.45 26.52 5.06
C MET A 3 -11.45 26.41 3.90
N MET A 4 -11.75 27.14 2.82
CA MET A 4 -10.75 27.60 1.87
C MET A 4 -9.81 28.57 2.60
N ARG A 5 -8.53 28.23 2.78
CA ARG A 5 -7.52 29.21 3.21
C ARG A 5 -7.07 30.02 2.00
N ARG A 6 -7.49 31.28 2.00
CA ARG A 6 -7.15 32.32 1.02
C ARG A 6 -5.68 32.71 1.17
N PHE A 7 -4.87 32.51 0.14
CA PHE A 7 -3.60 33.23 0.00
C PHE A 7 -3.89 34.62 -0.57
N LYS A 8 -3.62 35.66 0.24
CA LYS A 8 -3.60 37.05 -0.23
C LYS A 8 -2.29 37.27 -1.00
N LEU A 9 -2.40 37.46 -2.31
CA LEU A 9 -1.32 37.94 -3.16
C LEU A 9 -1.16 39.44 -2.88
N VAL A 10 -0.09 39.83 -2.20
CA VAL A 10 0.33 41.25 -2.13
C VAL A 10 1.39 41.44 -3.20
N LEU A 11 1.01 42.12 -4.27
CA LEU A 11 1.89 42.50 -5.37
C LEU A 11 2.59 43.81 -5.00
N THR A 12 3.83 43.73 -4.52
CA THR A 12 4.70 44.90 -4.37
C THR A 12 5.74 44.85 -5.48
N VAL A 13 5.59 45.70 -6.48
CA VAL A 13 6.56 45.91 -7.56
C VAL A 13 7.68 46.78 -7.01
N VAL A 14 8.88 46.20 -6.88
CA VAL A 14 10.12 46.95 -6.66
C VAL A 14 11.05 46.65 -7.83
N PHE A 15 11.29 47.66 -8.65
CA PHE A 15 12.34 47.65 -9.68
C PHE A 15 13.69 47.72 -8.98
N GLY A 16 14.47 46.64 -9.05
CA GLY A 16 15.83 46.57 -8.52
C GLY A 16 16.72 45.78 -9.47
N LEU A 17 17.65 46.48 -10.11
CA LEU A 17 18.70 45.94 -10.97
C LEU A 17 19.49 44.85 -10.23
N LEU A 18 19.46 43.60 -10.69
CA LEU A 18 20.29 42.52 -10.15
C LEU A 18 21.02 41.81 -11.28
N VAL A 19 22.34 41.87 -11.16
CA VAL A 19 23.36 41.18 -11.94
C VAL A 19 22.99 39.70 -12.08
N VAL A 20 22.79 39.24 -13.31
CA VAL A 20 22.48 37.84 -13.60
C VAL A 20 23.78 37.04 -13.45
N SER A 21 24.06 36.60 -12.23
CA SER A 21 24.95 35.48 -12.00
C SER A 21 24.31 34.25 -12.63
N SER A 22 25.01 33.66 -13.59
CA SER A 22 24.66 32.41 -14.25
C SER A 22 24.53 31.30 -13.21
N PHE A 23 23.30 31.03 -12.77
CA PHE A 23 22.96 29.82 -12.04
C PHE A 23 23.09 28.65 -13.01
N ASN A 24 24.16 27.88 -12.87
CA ASN A 24 24.20 26.52 -13.38
C ASN A 24 23.07 25.75 -12.72
N THR A 25 21.91 25.65 -13.38
CA THR A 25 20.89 24.68 -13.06
C THR A 25 21.47 23.31 -13.36
N THR A 26 22.16 22.73 -12.38
CA THR A 26 22.38 21.29 -12.37
C THR A 26 20.99 20.68 -12.29
N ALA A 27 20.50 20.20 -13.44
CA ALA A 27 19.32 19.36 -13.50
C ALA A 27 19.57 18.20 -12.52
N SER A 28 18.90 18.25 -11.37
CA SER A 28 19.05 17.22 -10.34
C SER A 28 18.68 15.89 -11.00
N ALA A 29 19.65 14.98 -11.11
CA ALA A 29 19.46 13.69 -11.75
C ALA A 29 18.28 13.00 -11.05
N LYS A 30 17.22 12.70 -11.82
CA LYS A 30 16.03 12.03 -11.30
C LYS A 30 16.48 10.72 -10.66
N THR A 31 16.32 10.61 -9.34
CA THR A 31 16.75 9.43 -8.58
C THR A 31 16.16 8.16 -9.20
N THR A 32 17.01 7.17 -9.47
CA THR A 32 16.61 5.89 -10.07
C THR A 32 15.90 4.98 -9.07
N THR A 33 16.09 5.23 -7.79
CA THR A 33 15.50 4.51 -6.65
C THR A 33 14.65 5.45 -5.80
N THR A 34 13.71 4.88 -5.03
CA THR A 34 12.97 5.64 -4.01
C THR A 34 13.81 5.64 -2.73
N PRO A 35 14.20 6.81 -2.20
CA PRO A 35 15.04 6.87 -1.00
C PRO A 35 14.26 6.45 0.25
N THR A 36 14.99 5.91 1.22
CA THR A 36 14.46 5.59 2.56
C THR A 36 14.64 6.80 3.49
N PRO A 37 13.58 7.33 4.14
CA PRO A 37 13.74 8.33 5.19
C PRO A 37 14.67 7.86 6.30
N SER A 38 15.66 8.69 6.65
CA SER A 38 16.61 8.38 7.71
C SER A 38 15.96 8.57 9.09
N HIS A 39 16.62 8.06 10.14
CA HIS A 39 16.17 8.30 11.51
C HIS A 39 16.14 9.79 11.85
N ALA A 40 17.12 10.57 11.37
CA ALA A 40 17.16 12.02 11.58
C ALA A 40 15.95 12.73 10.94
N VAL A 41 15.58 12.33 9.72
CA VAL A 41 14.40 12.89 9.04
C VAL A 41 13.13 12.65 9.85
N LEU A 42 12.98 11.46 10.44
CA LEU A 42 11.81 11.08 11.24
C LEU A 42 11.79 11.67 12.66
N ALA A 43 12.91 12.23 13.12
CA ALA A 43 13.06 12.79 14.46
C ALA A 43 12.78 14.30 14.53
N HIS A 44 12.46 14.94 13.38
CA HIS A 44 12.12 16.36 13.35
C HIS A 44 10.75 16.67 13.98
N THR A 45 10.53 17.95 14.27
CA THR A 45 9.30 18.47 14.88
C THR A 45 8.21 18.73 13.84
N ALA A 46 6.95 18.84 14.28
CA ALA A 46 5.83 19.21 13.40
C ALA A 46 6.06 20.52 12.63
N SER A 47 6.65 21.53 13.28
CA SER A 47 6.99 22.81 12.62
C SER A 47 8.01 22.62 11.49
N TYR A 48 8.99 21.74 11.66
CA TYR A 48 9.93 21.40 10.58
C TYR A 48 9.20 20.71 9.41
N TYR A 49 8.34 19.72 9.70
CA TYR A 49 7.58 19.05 8.64
C TYR A 49 6.71 20.03 7.85
N ALA A 50 6.02 20.94 8.53
CA ALA A 50 5.21 21.98 7.87
C ALA A 50 6.06 22.93 7.00
N GLN A 51 7.26 23.30 7.45
CA GLN A 51 8.16 24.19 6.68
C GLN A 51 8.82 23.49 5.48
N HIS A 52 9.02 22.18 5.56
CA HIS A 52 9.75 21.39 4.55
C HIS A 52 8.87 20.40 3.79
N GLU A 53 7.54 20.49 3.91
CA GLU A 53 6.56 19.53 3.38
C GLU A 53 6.82 19.22 1.90
N LEU A 54 6.87 20.25 1.05
CA LEU A 54 7.04 20.07 -0.40
C LEU A 54 8.34 19.31 -0.76
N ALA A 55 9.44 19.62 -0.06
CA ALA A 55 10.71 18.96 -0.28
C ALA A 55 10.67 17.49 0.16
N LEU A 56 10.05 17.22 1.31
CA LEU A 56 9.91 15.87 1.86
C LEU A 56 8.99 14.99 1.00
N ILE A 57 7.81 15.50 0.63
CA ILE A 57 6.86 14.74 -0.19
C ILE A 57 7.43 14.42 -1.57
N THR A 58 8.16 15.36 -2.18
CA THR A 58 8.83 15.15 -3.47
C THR A 58 9.94 14.11 -3.36
N THR A 59 10.80 14.23 -2.34
CA THR A 59 11.96 13.35 -2.16
C THR A 59 11.54 11.90 -1.89
N TYR A 60 10.55 11.71 -1.03
CA TYR A 60 10.15 10.40 -0.55
C TYR A 60 8.91 9.84 -1.26
N GLY A 61 8.44 10.50 -2.31
CA GLY A 61 7.30 10.06 -3.11
C GLY A 61 6.03 9.93 -2.28
N ILE A 62 5.66 10.98 -1.56
CA ILE A 62 4.41 11.06 -0.82
C ILE A 62 3.49 12.01 -1.59
N ASP A 63 2.22 11.65 -1.70
CA ASP A 63 1.18 12.46 -2.32
C ASP A 63 0.05 12.64 -1.30
N LEU A 64 -0.04 13.84 -0.72
CA LEU A 64 -1.05 14.17 0.29
C LEU A 64 -2.47 14.15 -0.29
N SER A 65 -2.63 14.24 -1.62
CA SER A 65 -3.95 14.10 -2.24
C SER A 65 -4.53 12.69 -2.11
N TYR A 66 -3.70 11.69 -1.76
CA TYR A 66 -4.16 10.33 -1.49
C TYR A 66 -4.66 10.14 -0.05
N GLN A 67 -4.27 11.01 0.88
CA GLN A 67 -4.60 10.94 2.32
C GLN A 67 -6.02 11.43 2.64
N THR A 68 -7.01 11.03 1.86
CA THR A 68 -8.40 11.53 2.01
C THR A 68 -9.21 10.79 3.08
N ALA A 69 -8.66 9.69 3.62
CA ALA A 69 -9.34 8.77 4.53
C ALA A 69 -9.13 9.09 6.02
N TYR A 70 -8.24 10.01 6.36
CA TYR A 70 -8.04 10.43 7.75
C TYR A 70 -9.27 11.20 8.26
N ASN A 71 -9.64 10.97 9.52
CA ASN A 71 -10.53 11.89 10.26
C ASN A 71 -9.70 12.97 10.97
N SER A 72 -10.38 13.83 11.74
CA SER A 72 -9.73 14.89 12.53
C SER A 72 -8.91 14.41 13.73
N ALA A 73 -8.80 13.10 13.95
CA ALA A 73 -8.00 12.49 15.02
C ALA A 73 -6.96 11.53 14.43
N ASP A 74 -6.59 11.73 13.16
CA ASP A 74 -5.58 10.97 12.42
C ASP A 74 -5.86 9.45 12.34
N HIS A 75 -7.13 9.07 12.45
CA HIS A 75 -7.59 7.70 12.32
C HIS A 75 -8.25 7.44 10.96
N ILE A 76 -7.96 6.28 10.40
CA ILE A 76 -8.64 5.71 9.24
C ILE A 76 -9.55 4.57 9.71
N TRP A 77 -10.86 4.79 9.65
CA TRP A 77 -11.87 3.79 10.00
C TRP A 77 -12.30 3.03 8.74
N VAL A 78 -11.87 1.78 8.63
CA VAL A 78 -12.01 0.95 7.45
C VAL A 78 -13.29 0.11 7.52
N TYR A 79 -14.30 0.42 6.71
CA TYR A 79 -15.48 -0.42 6.57
C TYR A 79 -15.28 -1.49 5.49
N ASP A 80 -15.26 -2.75 5.93
CA ASP A 80 -15.29 -3.90 5.04
C ASP A 80 -16.70 -4.16 4.49
N GLN A 81 -16.94 -3.76 3.25
CA GLN A 81 -18.17 -4.00 2.48
C GLN A 81 -18.01 -5.17 1.49
N THR A 82 -16.94 -5.96 1.59
CA THR A 82 -16.72 -7.09 0.67
C THR A 82 -17.71 -8.23 0.90
N HIS A 83 -18.27 -8.33 2.12
CA HIS A 83 -19.10 -9.45 2.58
C HIS A 83 -18.43 -10.83 2.38
N ASN A 84 -17.09 -10.87 2.36
CA ASN A 84 -16.32 -12.07 2.08
C ASN A 84 -15.36 -12.37 3.26
N LYS A 85 -15.47 -13.56 3.84
CA LYS A 85 -14.68 -13.95 5.04
C LYS A 85 -13.16 -13.97 4.79
N ALA A 86 -12.73 -14.40 3.61
CA ALA A 86 -11.30 -14.43 3.27
C ALA A 86 -10.77 -13.00 3.08
N LEU A 87 -11.46 -12.14 2.33
CA LEU A 87 -11.08 -10.73 2.21
C LEU A 87 -11.12 -9.99 3.56
N HIS A 88 -12.09 -10.30 4.42
CA HIS A 88 -12.13 -9.77 5.77
C HIS A 88 -10.86 -10.11 6.55
N ARG A 89 -10.40 -11.37 6.48
CA ARG A 89 -9.15 -11.82 7.08
C ARG A 89 -7.94 -11.11 6.45
N SER A 90 -7.88 -11.04 5.12
CA SER A 90 -6.82 -10.33 4.38
C SER A 90 -6.71 -8.87 4.83
N LEU A 91 -7.84 -8.17 4.92
CA LEU A 91 -7.89 -6.77 5.33
C LEU A 91 -7.44 -6.56 6.78
N ARG A 92 -7.84 -7.46 7.70
CA ARG A 92 -7.36 -7.41 9.09
C ARG A 92 -5.85 -7.56 9.18
N VAL A 93 -5.26 -8.49 8.40
CA VAL A 93 -3.81 -8.67 8.33
C VAL A 93 -3.15 -7.41 7.74
N ALA A 94 -3.71 -6.84 6.68
CA ALA A 94 -3.19 -5.63 6.06
C ALA A 94 -3.14 -4.42 7.01
N MET A 95 -4.22 -4.19 7.77
CA MET A 95 -4.25 -3.16 8.80
C MET A 95 -3.21 -3.42 9.91
N ALA A 96 -3.04 -4.69 10.31
CA ALA A 96 -2.04 -5.06 11.33
C ALA A 96 -0.59 -4.88 10.83
N ASN A 97 -0.32 -5.17 9.56
CA ASN A 97 0.99 -4.96 8.95
C ASN A 97 1.45 -3.50 9.10
N TRP A 98 0.57 -2.54 8.79
CA TRP A 98 0.88 -1.13 8.97
C TRP A 98 0.91 -0.71 10.44
N ASN A 99 -0.13 -0.99 11.22
CA ASN A 99 -0.22 -0.54 12.61
C ASN A 99 0.93 -1.05 13.48
N SER A 100 1.49 -2.22 13.18
CA SER A 100 2.66 -2.75 13.89
C SER A 100 3.98 -2.03 13.57
N LYS A 101 4.02 -1.20 12.53
CA LYS A 101 5.25 -0.55 12.01
C LYS A 101 5.21 0.97 12.03
N LEU A 102 4.04 1.60 12.08
CA LEU A 102 3.90 3.06 12.03
C LEU A 102 4.30 3.78 13.32
N GLY A 103 4.34 3.08 14.46
CA GLY A 103 4.60 3.69 15.78
C GLY A 103 3.38 4.37 16.40
N THR A 104 2.35 4.62 15.60
CA THR A 104 0.99 4.95 16.05
C THR A 104 -0.02 4.07 15.33
N LYS A 105 -1.18 3.86 15.93
CA LYS A 105 -2.26 3.09 15.32
C LYS A 105 -3.09 4.01 14.44
N VAL A 106 -3.02 3.81 13.13
CA VAL A 106 -3.74 4.61 12.12
C VAL A 106 -5.00 3.90 11.64
N PHE A 107 -4.93 2.59 11.42
CA PHE A 107 -6.04 1.83 10.84
C PHE A 107 -6.92 1.19 11.92
N TYR A 108 -8.22 1.44 11.84
CA TYR A 108 -9.24 0.92 12.75
C TYR A 108 -10.32 0.21 11.97
N ALA A 109 -10.88 -0.86 12.56
CA ALA A 109 -12.04 -1.52 12.01
C ALA A 109 -13.26 -0.59 12.13
N GLY A 110 -13.86 -0.24 10.99
CA GLY A 110 -15.07 0.56 10.89
C GLY A 110 -16.32 -0.28 10.69
N THR A 111 -17.46 0.40 10.67
CA THR A 111 -18.78 -0.17 10.36
C THR A 111 -19.48 0.67 9.30
N LYS A 112 -20.60 0.16 8.75
CA LYS A 112 -21.44 0.92 7.83
C LYS A 112 -21.83 2.31 8.37
N LYS A 113 -22.02 2.46 9.69
CA LYS A 113 -22.40 3.73 10.34
C LYS A 113 -21.21 4.57 10.80
N HIS A 114 -20.03 3.97 10.95
CA HIS A 114 -18.84 4.64 11.45
C HIS A 114 -17.61 4.20 10.66
N HIS A 115 -17.29 4.96 9.62
CA HIS A 115 -16.12 4.74 8.78
C HIS A 115 -15.67 6.04 8.12
N THR A 116 -14.41 6.06 7.67
CA THR A 116 -13.84 7.13 6.86
C THR A 116 -13.46 6.64 5.47
N MET A 117 -13.36 5.33 5.28
CA MET A 117 -13.16 4.68 3.98
C MET A 117 -13.89 3.34 3.89
N VAL A 118 -14.06 2.86 2.67
CA VAL A 118 -14.72 1.59 2.34
C VAL A 118 -13.77 0.67 1.58
N VAL A 119 -13.83 -0.64 1.85
CA VAL A 119 -13.23 -1.67 1.00
C VAL A 119 -14.37 -2.51 0.44
N LYS A 120 -14.46 -2.64 -0.89
CA LYS A 120 -15.54 -3.38 -1.54
C LYS A 120 -15.08 -4.17 -2.77
N LEU A 121 -15.82 -5.23 -3.07
CA LEU A 121 -15.73 -5.88 -4.39
C LEU A 121 -16.35 -4.96 -5.45
N SER A 122 -15.74 -4.92 -6.63
CA SER A 122 -16.17 -4.10 -7.75
C SER A 122 -16.27 -4.93 -9.02
N ASP A 123 -17.30 -4.67 -9.82
CA ASP A 123 -17.39 -5.13 -11.22
C ASP A 123 -16.66 -4.16 -12.18
N GLY A 124 -16.14 -3.04 -11.67
CA GLY A 124 -15.28 -2.13 -12.42
C GLY A 124 -13.93 -2.77 -12.74
N LYS A 125 -13.28 -2.30 -13.82
CA LYS A 125 -11.91 -2.67 -14.18
C LYS A 125 -10.95 -1.56 -13.78
N SER A 126 -9.73 -1.89 -13.38
CA SER A 126 -8.67 -0.89 -13.25
C SER A 126 -8.39 -0.23 -14.60
N ASN A 127 -7.89 1.02 -14.59
CA ASN A 127 -7.64 1.78 -15.81
C ASN A 127 -6.58 1.12 -16.74
N ASP A 128 -5.76 0.22 -16.20
CA ASP A 128 -4.78 -0.58 -16.93
C ASP A 128 -5.18 -2.06 -17.10
N GLY A 129 -6.36 -2.44 -16.61
CA GLY A 129 -6.95 -3.77 -16.75
C GLY A 129 -6.24 -4.92 -16.03
N ASN A 130 -5.22 -4.66 -15.20
CA ASN A 130 -4.37 -5.70 -14.60
C ASN A 130 -4.13 -5.54 -13.09
N GLN A 131 -4.92 -4.73 -12.39
CA GLN A 131 -4.79 -4.55 -10.93
C GLN A 131 -5.81 -5.40 -10.19
N MET A 132 -5.37 -6.08 -9.12
CA MET A 132 -6.23 -6.89 -8.25
C MET A 132 -7.09 -6.05 -7.30
N ALA A 133 -6.62 -4.87 -6.95
CA ALA A 133 -7.31 -3.86 -6.18
C ALA A 133 -6.73 -2.48 -6.49
N TRP A 134 -7.45 -1.40 -6.16
CA TRP A 134 -6.96 -0.02 -6.33
C TRP A 134 -7.61 0.94 -5.34
N TRP A 135 -6.82 1.89 -4.85
CA TRP A 135 -7.27 3.04 -4.06
C TRP A 135 -7.89 4.15 -4.94
N LEU A 136 -9.07 4.62 -4.55
CA LEU A 136 -9.75 5.77 -5.14
C LEU A 136 -9.87 6.90 -4.11
N PRO A 137 -8.91 7.85 -4.07
CA PRO A 137 -8.87 8.90 -3.04
C PRO A 137 -10.16 9.72 -2.95
N ALA A 138 -10.69 10.17 -4.09
CA ALA A 138 -11.90 11.00 -4.11
C ALA A 138 -13.13 10.27 -3.56
N ALA A 139 -13.24 8.96 -3.83
CA ALA A 139 -14.33 8.12 -3.35
C ALA A 139 -14.06 7.50 -1.97
N LYS A 140 -12.87 7.73 -1.40
CA LYS A 140 -12.38 7.12 -0.16
C LYS A 140 -12.61 5.60 -0.14
N THR A 141 -12.34 4.94 -1.26
CA THR A 141 -12.68 3.53 -1.45
C THR A 141 -11.51 2.75 -2.02
N ILE A 142 -11.18 1.60 -1.42
CA ILE A 142 -10.41 0.55 -2.09
C ILE A 142 -11.41 -0.36 -2.80
N GLN A 143 -11.23 -0.53 -4.11
CA GLN A 143 -11.98 -1.51 -4.89
C GLN A 143 -11.13 -2.75 -5.09
N VAL A 144 -11.73 -3.92 -4.92
CA VAL A 144 -11.13 -5.23 -5.23
C VAL A 144 -11.79 -5.75 -6.50
N ASP A 145 -11.00 -6.14 -7.49
CA ASP A 145 -11.52 -6.73 -8.73
C ASP A 145 -12.22 -8.05 -8.42
N LYS A 146 -13.54 -8.08 -8.60
CA LYS A 146 -14.36 -9.24 -8.31
C LYS A 146 -14.14 -10.39 -9.30
N SER A 147 -13.91 -10.07 -10.58
CA SER A 147 -13.66 -11.09 -11.61
C SER A 147 -12.34 -11.80 -11.35
N TYR A 148 -11.28 -11.02 -11.07
CA TYR A 148 -9.98 -11.56 -10.70
C TYR A 148 -10.09 -12.39 -9.42
N TYR A 149 -10.66 -11.83 -8.35
CA TYR A 149 -10.84 -12.52 -7.06
C TYR A 149 -11.56 -13.86 -7.18
N THR A 150 -12.59 -13.92 -8.04
CA THR A 150 -13.40 -15.13 -8.27
C THR A 150 -12.62 -16.19 -9.02
N SER A 151 -11.92 -15.81 -10.09
CA SER A 151 -11.16 -16.74 -10.94
C SER A 151 -9.88 -17.26 -10.29
N GLN A 152 -9.25 -16.44 -9.44
CA GLN A 152 -7.92 -16.69 -8.89
C GLN A 152 -7.79 -18.00 -8.11
N LEU A 153 -8.83 -18.43 -7.39
CA LEU A 153 -8.75 -19.67 -6.60
C LEU A 153 -8.43 -20.88 -7.49
N SER A 154 -9.05 -20.95 -8.67
CA SER A 154 -8.77 -22.03 -9.64
C SER A 154 -7.36 -21.92 -10.25
N PHE A 155 -6.86 -20.70 -10.43
CA PHE A 155 -5.49 -20.49 -10.91
C PHE A 155 -4.46 -20.91 -9.85
N ILE A 156 -4.64 -20.50 -8.60
CA ILE A 156 -3.75 -20.89 -7.49
C ILE A 156 -3.70 -22.41 -7.34
N ASP A 157 -4.86 -23.07 -7.29
CA ASP A 157 -4.93 -24.54 -7.19
C ASP A 157 -4.15 -25.21 -8.34
N LYS A 158 -4.42 -24.80 -9.58
CA LYS A 158 -3.75 -25.32 -10.78
C LYS A 158 -2.24 -25.09 -10.76
N TYR A 159 -1.78 -23.87 -10.45
CA TYR A 159 -0.36 -23.54 -10.48
C TYR A 159 0.40 -24.17 -9.32
N MET A 160 -0.21 -24.30 -8.15
CA MET A 160 0.38 -24.99 -7.01
C MET A 160 0.58 -26.48 -7.29
N LYS A 161 -0.44 -27.16 -7.83
CA LYS A 161 -0.32 -28.56 -8.26
C LYS A 161 0.74 -28.75 -9.34
N ARG A 162 0.77 -27.87 -10.33
CA ARG A 162 1.79 -27.89 -11.40
C ARG A 162 3.19 -27.74 -10.82
N ARG A 163 3.40 -26.74 -9.96
CA ARG A 163 4.69 -26.49 -9.30
C ARG A 163 5.15 -27.71 -8.52
N TYR A 164 4.28 -28.25 -7.67
CA TYR A 164 4.60 -29.42 -6.86
C TYR A 164 4.95 -30.64 -7.72
N SER A 165 4.20 -30.88 -8.81
CA SER A 165 4.49 -31.98 -9.74
C SER A 165 5.86 -31.84 -10.42
N THR A 166 6.32 -30.60 -10.66
CA THR A 166 7.61 -30.34 -11.32
C THR A 166 8.78 -30.29 -10.33
N ALA A 167 8.54 -29.89 -9.09
CA ALA A 167 9.53 -29.75 -8.04
C ALA A 167 8.89 -30.07 -6.67
N PRO A 168 8.88 -31.34 -6.24
CA PRO A 168 8.31 -31.73 -4.96
C PRO A 168 9.05 -31.09 -3.78
N GLU A 169 8.30 -30.44 -2.87
CA GLU A 169 8.89 -29.57 -1.83
C GLU A 169 8.99 -30.26 -0.45
N THR A 170 8.09 -31.20 -0.12
CA THR A 170 7.92 -31.71 1.25
C THR A 170 8.10 -33.22 1.39
N GLY A 171 8.77 -33.87 0.43
CA GLY A 171 8.94 -35.34 0.42
C GLY A 171 7.65 -36.16 0.23
N LEU A 172 6.48 -35.50 0.10
CA LEU A 172 5.25 -36.16 -0.31
C LEU A 172 5.36 -36.54 -1.80
N SER A 173 4.80 -37.69 -2.17
CA SER A 173 4.63 -38.04 -3.58
C SER A 173 3.69 -37.05 -4.27
N ALA A 174 3.86 -36.86 -5.58
CA ALA A 174 3.00 -35.95 -6.36
C ALA A 174 1.50 -36.27 -6.20
N ALA A 175 1.12 -37.56 -6.16
CA ALA A 175 -0.27 -37.98 -5.94
C ALA A 175 -0.80 -37.61 -4.54
N LYS A 176 0.04 -37.70 -3.49
CA LYS A 176 -0.35 -37.30 -2.13
C LYS A 176 -0.44 -35.78 -2.02
N ALA A 177 0.46 -35.05 -2.67
CA ALA A 177 0.41 -33.59 -2.68
C ALA A 177 -0.79 -33.06 -3.47
N ASP A 178 -1.12 -33.65 -4.62
CA ASP A 178 -2.31 -33.30 -5.39
C ASP A 178 -3.60 -33.49 -4.58
N ALA A 179 -3.68 -34.56 -3.80
CA ALA A 179 -4.80 -34.80 -2.88
C ALA A 179 -4.84 -33.82 -1.69
N THR A 180 -3.68 -33.27 -1.28
CA THR A 180 -3.58 -32.35 -0.14
C THR A 180 -3.75 -30.88 -0.55
N ILE A 181 -3.35 -30.52 -1.77
CA ILE A 181 -3.61 -29.21 -2.37
C ILE A 181 -5.10 -29.14 -2.72
N ASP A 182 -5.86 -28.73 -1.72
CA ASP A 182 -7.30 -28.62 -1.76
C ASP A 182 -7.76 -27.15 -1.79
N ALA A 183 -9.07 -26.94 -1.80
CA ALA A 183 -9.66 -25.61 -1.74
C ALA A 183 -9.26 -24.85 -0.46
N THR A 184 -8.92 -25.53 0.64
CA THR A 184 -8.48 -24.89 1.90
C THR A 184 -7.10 -24.26 1.73
N THR A 185 -6.17 -24.99 1.12
CA THR A 185 -4.81 -24.53 0.83
C THR A 185 -4.84 -23.38 -0.18
N ALA A 186 -5.57 -23.55 -1.28
CA ALA A 186 -5.74 -22.48 -2.28
C ALA A 186 -6.41 -21.22 -1.68
N ASN A 187 -7.38 -21.39 -0.78
CA ASN A 187 -7.96 -20.27 -0.03
C ASN A 187 -6.95 -19.57 0.88
N THR A 188 -6.05 -20.32 1.52
CA THR A 188 -5.00 -19.76 2.38
C THR A 188 -4.04 -18.90 1.55
N ALA A 189 -3.54 -19.43 0.43
CA ALA A 189 -2.72 -18.71 -0.54
C ALA A 189 -3.39 -17.43 -1.04
N ARG A 190 -4.65 -17.50 -1.49
CA ARG A 190 -5.43 -16.32 -1.90
C ARG A 190 -5.56 -15.29 -0.78
N THR A 191 -5.81 -15.75 0.45
CA THR A 191 -5.98 -14.84 1.59
C THR A 191 -4.67 -14.12 1.91
N VAL A 192 -3.53 -14.82 1.82
CA VAL A 192 -2.19 -14.22 1.95
C VAL A 192 -1.98 -13.19 0.84
N GLU A 193 -2.21 -13.54 -0.42
CA GLU A 193 -1.99 -12.66 -1.56
C GLU A 193 -2.79 -11.36 -1.42
N TYR A 194 -4.10 -11.48 -1.15
CA TYR A 194 -4.94 -10.30 -0.92
C TYR A 194 -4.57 -9.54 0.36
N SER A 195 -3.96 -10.17 1.36
CA SER A 195 -3.45 -9.42 2.51
C SER A 195 -2.28 -8.52 2.12
N ARG A 196 -1.42 -8.98 1.20
CA ARG A 196 -0.26 -8.21 0.70
C ARG A 196 -0.72 -7.11 -0.26
N VAL A 197 -1.64 -7.42 -1.18
CA VAL A 197 -2.28 -6.43 -2.06
C VAL A 197 -3.02 -5.37 -1.25
N LEU A 198 -3.85 -5.74 -0.28
CA LEU A 198 -4.52 -4.74 0.56
C LEU A 198 -3.54 -3.97 1.45
N THR A 199 -2.40 -4.56 1.84
CA THR A 199 -1.33 -3.82 2.53
C THR A 199 -0.75 -2.73 1.62
N HIS A 200 -0.53 -3.03 0.34
CA HIS A 200 -0.13 -2.05 -0.67
C HIS A 200 -1.15 -0.92 -0.82
N GLU A 201 -2.43 -1.26 -1.01
CA GLU A 201 -3.49 -0.26 -1.17
C GLU A 201 -3.66 0.62 0.08
N LEU A 202 -3.54 0.05 1.28
CA LEU A 202 -3.51 0.85 2.51
C LEU A 202 -2.29 1.77 2.58
N GLY A 203 -1.15 1.41 1.98
CA GLY A 203 -0.01 2.30 1.80
C GLY A 203 -0.36 3.54 0.98
N HIS A 204 -1.17 3.39 -0.08
CA HIS A 204 -1.70 4.53 -0.81
C HIS A 204 -2.60 5.41 0.05
N THR A 205 -3.42 4.84 0.94
CA THR A 205 -4.24 5.67 1.86
C THR A 205 -3.41 6.49 2.84
N LEU A 206 -2.19 6.05 3.16
CA LEU A 206 -1.21 6.83 3.93
C LEU A 206 -0.51 7.91 3.08
N GLY A 207 -0.79 8.02 1.78
CA GLY A 207 -0.14 8.98 0.89
C GLY A 207 1.06 8.43 0.11
N LEU A 208 1.40 7.14 0.23
CA LEU A 208 2.58 6.62 -0.46
C LEU A 208 2.30 6.46 -1.95
N THR A 209 3.13 7.05 -2.81
CA THR A 209 3.15 6.71 -4.24
C THR A 209 3.95 5.42 -4.47
N HIS A 210 3.85 4.85 -5.67
CA HIS A 210 4.65 3.66 -6.02
C HIS A 210 6.15 3.89 -5.77
N SER A 211 6.79 2.93 -5.13
CA SER A 211 8.24 2.87 -5.03
C SER A 211 8.86 2.54 -6.39
N LYS A 212 10.07 3.04 -6.64
CA LYS A 212 10.91 2.63 -7.76
C LYS A 212 11.74 1.38 -7.43
N ASN A 213 11.81 0.98 -6.16
CA ASN A 213 12.59 -0.18 -5.73
C ASN A 213 11.75 -1.45 -5.88
N LYS A 214 12.22 -2.42 -6.66
CA LYS A 214 11.46 -3.65 -6.98
C LYS A 214 11.17 -4.57 -5.79
N THR A 215 11.93 -4.41 -4.70
CA THR A 215 11.80 -5.20 -3.47
C THR A 215 10.83 -4.58 -2.46
N ASP A 216 10.38 -3.35 -2.70
CA ASP A 216 9.41 -2.70 -1.84
C ASP A 216 8.02 -3.23 -2.14
N LEU A 217 7.20 -3.38 -1.10
CA LEU A 217 5.79 -3.71 -1.31
C LEU A 217 5.10 -2.60 -2.09
N MET A 218 5.51 -1.34 -1.95
CA MET A 218 4.92 -0.25 -2.74
C MET A 218 5.40 -0.21 -4.21
N TYR A 219 6.17 -1.19 -4.72
CA TYR A 219 6.50 -1.27 -6.14
C TYR A 219 5.25 -1.57 -6.99
N ALA A 220 5.12 -0.99 -8.18
CA ALA A 220 3.92 -1.17 -9.01
C ALA A 220 3.79 -2.57 -9.64
N GLY A 221 4.91 -3.29 -9.81
CA GLY A 221 4.97 -4.59 -10.49
C GLY A 221 5.15 -5.75 -9.52
N LEU A 222 4.30 -5.84 -8.48
CA LEU A 222 4.36 -6.93 -7.52
C LEU A 222 3.99 -8.27 -8.16
N ALA A 223 4.71 -9.31 -7.77
CA ALA A 223 4.36 -10.70 -8.01
C ALA A 223 4.74 -11.52 -6.76
N PHE A 224 3.92 -12.51 -6.44
CA PHE A 224 4.14 -13.39 -5.29
C PHE A 224 4.23 -14.81 -5.81
N ASP A 225 5.43 -15.37 -5.90
CA ASP A 225 5.60 -16.74 -6.40
C ASP A 225 5.45 -17.79 -5.28
N ASP A 226 5.67 -17.36 -4.03
CA ASP A 226 5.57 -18.18 -2.82
C ASP A 226 4.14 -18.67 -2.53
N ILE A 227 3.11 -17.96 -2.99
CA ILE A 227 1.71 -18.41 -2.87
C ILE A 227 1.38 -19.65 -3.72
N TYR A 228 2.25 -20.02 -4.67
CA TYR A 228 2.12 -21.25 -5.45
C TYR A 228 2.94 -22.41 -4.87
N SER A 229 3.70 -22.19 -3.80
CA SER A 229 4.46 -23.22 -3.09
C SER A 229 3.59 -23.80 -1.97
N TYR A 230 3.39 -25.13 -1.99
CA TYR A 230 2.60 -25.80 -0.96
C TYR A 230 3.32 -25.72 0.40
N GLN A 231 4.64 -25.88 0.38
CA GLN A 231 5.46 -25.78 1.59
C GLN A 231 5.38 -24.38 2.20
N ASP A 232 5.47 -23.33 1.38
CA ASP A 232 5.45 -21.97 1.90
C ASP A 232 4.07 -21.62 2.44
N VAL A 233 2.99 -21.94 1.70
CA VAL A 233 1.60 -21.62 2.11
C VAL A 233 1.19 -22.33 3.41
N THR A 234 1.73 -23.52 3.67
CA THR A 234 1.46 -24.26 4.91
C THR A 234 2.38 -23.86 6.06
N ASN A 235 3.43 -23.07 5.80
CA ASN A 235 4.31 -22.50 6.81
C ASN A 235 3.74 -21.19 7.37
N ALA A 236 3.82 -21.00 8.69
CA ALA A 236 3.38 -19.77 9.34
C ALA A 236 4.12 -18.51 8.85
N THR A 237 5.34 -18.65 8.33
CA THR A 237 6.15 -17.54 7.81
C THR A 237 5.55 -16.86 6.58
N ILE A 238 4.63 -17.52 5.85
CA ILE A 238 3.93 -16.90 4.71
C ILE A 238 3.16 -15.62 5.10
N TRP A 239 2.78 -15.53 6.39
CA TRP A 239 2.08 -14.39 7.00
C TRP A 239 3.03 -13.32 7.54
N ALA A 240 4.34 -13.42 7.30
CA ALA A 240 5.28 -12.37 7.67
C ALA A 240 4.88 -11.02 7.06
N ASN A 241 5.13 -9.95 7.81
CA ASN A 241 4.82 -8.60 7.37
C ASN A 241 5.64 -8.27 6.10
N PRO A 242 4.98 -7.97 4.96
CA PRO A 242 5.65 -7.82 3.67
C PRO A 242 6.29 -6.44 3.47
N LEU A 243 6.08 -5.49 4.39
CA LEU A 243 6.59 -4.13 4.23
C LEU A 243 8.12 -4.09 4.32
N SER A 244 8.75 -3.47 3.33
CA SER A 244 10.18 -3.22 3.37
C SER A 244 10.52 -2.11 4.37
N THR A 245 11.81 -1.98 4.71
CA THR A 245 12.28 -0.83 5.51
C THR A 245 11.92 0.50 4.84
N THR A 246 12.00 0.59 3.51
CA THR A 246 11.62 1.78 2.75
C THR A 246 10.13 2.08 2.93
N ASP A 247 9.27 1.07 2.77
CA ASP A 247 7.81 1.24 2.92
C ASP A 247 7.46 1.74 4.33
N ILE A 248 8.05 1.10 5.35
CA ILE A 248 7.83 1.45 6.75
C ILE A 248 8.25 2.90 7.01
N LYS A 249 9.46 3.28 6.60
CA LYS A 249 10.00 4.62 6.88
C LYS A 249 9.25 5.71 6.14
N ARG A 250 8.82 5.45 4.90
CA ARG A 250 7.95 6.36 4.15
C ARG A 250 6.57 6.48 4.80
N GLY A 251 5.98 5.38 5.24
CA GLY A 251 4.70 5.40 5.96
C GLY A 251 4.78 6.20 7.27
N GLN A 252 5.85 6.01 8.05
CA GLN A 252 6.12 6.79 9.26
C GLN A 252 6.22 8.30 8.96
N LEU A 253 6.94 8.68 7.90
CA LEU A 253 7.06 10.07 7.48
C LEU A 253 5.71 10.64 7.01
N ALA A 254 4.94 9.86 6.26
CA ALA A 254 3.66 10.30 5.72
C ALA A 254 2.62 10.55 6.82
N VAL A 255 2.61 9.74 7.89
CA VAL A 255 1.78 9.99 9.08
C VAL A 255 2.18 11.30 9.75
N LYS A 256 3.49 11.55 9.92
CA LYS A 256 4.00 12.79 10.53
C LYS A 256 3.73 14.06 9.72
N LEU A 257 3.57 13.91 8.40
CA LEU A 257 3.19 15.02 7.51
C LEU A 257 1.67 15.27 7.51
N ALA A 258 0.87 14.34 8.03
CA ALA A 258 -0.57 14.50 8.16
C ALA A 258 -1.00 15.13 9.50
N GLU A 259 -0.14 15.07 10.53
CA GLU A 259 -0.30 15.68 11.87
C GLU A 259 -0.16 17.23 11.83
#